data_AF-A0A7C7R4K7-F1
#
_entry.id   AF-A0A7C7R4K7-F1
#
_cell.length_a   1.000
_cell.length_b   1.000
_cell.length_c   1.000
_cell.angle_alpha   90.00
_cell.angle_beta   90.00
_cell.angle_gamma   90.00
#
_symmetry.space_group_name_H-M   'P 1'
#
loop_
_entity.id
_entity.type
_entity.pdbx_description
1 polymer ?
#
loop_
_entity_poly.entity_id
_entity_poly.type
_entity_poly.pdbx_seq_one_letter_code
_entity_poly.pdbx_strand_id
1 'polypeptide(L)'
;MDARRDRLTPWWLPLALSGVLAALFLGWTYRLYGGQPEAIFHVGNPQQATGYDGQFVYFMARDLNLQRVMPHLDVPAYRYQRILLPLLAHLLGGRTPQGALWAVWGLNFGAYMLGLGFWLLWLREWSVSPWWGLLYGLWPGLLLPLRLGMPEPLAYGLALAGLWAFHSRRWRWAALAFIAALFAKKITLPFDLAAALSLGLAGQPRRAAGWLMGVLAPWLLWQGWLWVVFGRPGVGLGGALAQPPPPVPFGGLAQALLALPTLWRAAYLLVFGPALLLPLGMAVRLAGQRLRETPTEVWAWLAMGHILLAAALPMMSWDPFAVIRVLTGLLLAFWALALQEKRWRWLSRLLPFWGALLAFAVAR
;
A
#
# COMPACT_ATOMS: atom_id res chain seq x y z
N MET A 1 -0.64 -25.97 29.81
CA MET A 1 0.58 -25.22 30.20
C MET A 1 0.73 -23.84 29.53
N ASP A 2 -0.29 -23.29 28.83
CA ASP A 2 -0.09 -22.07 28.01
C ASP A 2 -0.80 -20.77 28.44
N ALA A 3 -1.64 -20.76 29.48
CA ALA A 3 -2.32 -19.52 29.90
C ALA A 3 -1.43 -18.50 30.64
N ARG A 4 -0.17 -18.85 30.97
CA ARG A 4 0.75 -17.96 31.73
C ARG A 4 1.74 -17.19 30.85
N ARG A 5 1.91 -17.53 29.56
CA ARG A 5 2.83 -16.80 28.65
C ARG A 5 2.19 -15.56 28.02
N ASP A 6 0.87 -15.49 27.94
CA ASP A 6 0.15 -14.36 27.31
C ASP A 6 0.13 -13.07 28.15
N ARG A 7 0.59 -13.10 29.41
CA ARG A 7 0.53 -11.93 30.31
C ARG A 7 1.76 -11.03 30.33
N LEU A 8 2.85 -11.39 29.63
CA LEU A 8 4.13 -10.69 29.78
C LEU A 8 4.54 -9.80 28.60
N THR A 9 3.90 -9.90 27.44
CA THR A 9 4.24 -9.03 26.31
C THR A 9 3.19 -7.94 26.11
N PRO A 10 3.52 -6.66 26.38
CA PRO A 10 2.58 -5.58 26.17
C PRO A 10 2.24 -5.46 24.68
N TRP A 11 0.97 -5.58 24.33
CA TRP A 11 0.49 -5.52 22.94
C TRP A 11 0.83 -4.20 22.24
N TRP A 12 1.02 -3.12 23.01
CA TRP A 12 1.37 -1.79 22.50
C TRP A 12 2.87 -1.62 22.22
N LEU A 13 3.74 -2.52 22.70
CA LEU A 13 5.19 -2.35 22.59
C LEU A 13 5.68 -2.37 21.13
N PRO A 14 5.24 -3.29 20.25
CA PRO A 14 5.59 -3.25 18.83
C PRO A 14 5.09 -1.99 18.11
N LEU A 15 3.93 -1.45 18.52
CA LEU A 15 3.39 -0.18 18.02
C LEU A 15 4.35 0.96 18.36
N ALA A 16 4.70 1.10 19.65
CA ALA A 16 5.60 2.15 20.12
C ALA A 16 6.99 2.04 19.48
N LEU A 17 7.56 0.83 19.41
CA LEU A 17 8.86 0.60 18.78
C LEU A 17 8.86 0.99 17.30
N SER A 18 7.84 0.56 16.55
CA SER A 18 7.73 0.91 15.13
C SER A 18 7.57 2.41 14.91
N GLY A 19 6.76 3.07 15.75
CA GLY A 19 6.59 4.52 15.72
C GLY A 19 7.88 5.30 16.01
N VAL A 20 8.64 4.88 17.03
CA VAL A 20 9.93 5.48 17.36
C VAL A 20 10.94 5.27 16.23
N LEU A 21 11.05 4.05 15.69
CA LEU A 21 11.98 3.76 14.60
C LEU A 21 11.60 4.53 13.32
N ALA A 22 10.32 4.63 12.99
CA ALA A 22 9.85 5.42 11.85
C ALA A 22 10.14 6.92 12.06
N ALA A 23 9.92 7.46 13.26
CA ALA A 23 10.23 8.86 13.57
C ALA A 23 11.74 9.15 13.52
N LEU A 24 12.57 8.25 14.03
CA LEU A 24 14.03 8.34 13.94
C LEU A 24 14.50 8.27 12.49
N PHE A 25 13.92 7.37 11.68
CA PHE A 25 14.21 7.28 10.25
C PHE A 25 13.88 8.59 9.53
N LEU A 26 12.67 9.14 9.74
CA LEU A 26 12.28 10.42 9.15
C LEU A 26 13.17 11.58 9.62
N GLY A 27 13.50 11.64 10.92
CA GLY A 27 14.38 12.66 11.48
C GLY A 27 15.81 12.58 10.96
N TRP A 28 16.33 11.36 10.78
CA TRP A 28 17.63 11.12 10.14
C TRP A 28 17.61 11.56 8.68
N THR A 29 16.59 11.18 7.90
CA THR A 29 16.43 11.63 6.53
C THR A 29 16.34 13.16 6.45
N TYR A 30 15.56 13.79 7.32
CA TYR A 30 15.44 15.25 7.38
C TYR A 30 16.79 15.93 7.56
N ARG A 31 17.64 15.40 8.45
CA ARG A 31 19.01 15.90 8.66
C ARG A 31 19.92 15.67 7.45
N LEU A 32 19.83 14.51 6.81
CA LEU A 32 20.64 14.19 5.62
C LEU A 32 20.40 15.18 4.47
N TYR A 33 19.16 15.66 4.32
CA TYR A 33 18.79 16.65 3.32
C TYR A 33 18.91 18.10 3.82
N GLY A 34 19.78 18.36 4.79
CA GLY A 34 20.09 19.71 5.27
C GLY A 34 18.92 20.42 5.96
N GLY A 35 17.93 19.67 6.45
CA GLY A 35 16.74 20.23 7.09
C GLY A 35 15.77 20.90 6.12
N GLN A 36 15.83 20.57 4.82
CA GLN A 36 14.89 21.07 3.82
C GLN A 36 13.85 19.99 3.48
N PRO A 37 12.61 20.08 3.97
CA PRO A 37 11.61 19.05 3.70
C PRO A 37 11.31 18.89 2.21
N GLU A 38 11.43 19.95 1.40
CA GLU A 38 11.23 19.94 -0.04
C GLU A 38 12.17 18.96 -0.77
N ALA A 39 13.42 18.87 -0.32
CA ALA A 39 14.42 17.98 -0.92
C ALA A 39 14.05 16.50 -0.78
N ILE A 40 13.25 16.16 0.22
CA ILE A 40 12.88 14.77 0.56
C ILE A 40 11.76 14.24 -0.34
N PHE A 41 10.92 15.14 -0.86
CA PHE A 41 9.95 14.83 -1.89
C PHE A 41 10.60 14.64 -3.27
N HIS A 42 11.92 14.84 -3.37
CA HIS A 42 12.67 14.91 -4.63
C HIS A 42 11.93 15.79 -5.64
N VAL A 43 11.59 17.03 -5.24
CA VAL A 43 10.96 18.01 -6.12
C VAL A 43 11.93 18.28 -7.27
N GLY A 44 11.70 17.59 -8.39
CA GLY A 44 12.52 17.65 -9.60
C GLY A 44 11.77 18.36 -10.72
N ASN A 45 12.40 18.45 -11.90
CA ASN A 45 11.72 18.96 -13.08
C ASN A 45 10.66 17.92 -13.55
N PRO A 46 9.36 18.23 -13.55
CA PRO A 46 8.30 17.29 -13.94
C PRO A 46 8.48 16.74 -15.37
N GLN A 47 9.15 17.51 -16.24
CA GLN A 47 9.40 17.17 -17.65
C GLN A 47 10.58 16.22 -17.84
N GLN A 48 11.46 16.09 -16.84
CA GLN A 48 12.65 15.23 -16.91
C GLN A 48 12.42 13.85 -16.28
N ALA A 49 11.18 13.54 -15.85
CA ALA A 49 10.84 12.31 -15.13
C ALA A 49 11.74 12.05 -13.90
N THR A 50 12.32 13.11 -13.33
CA THR A 50 13.12 13.04 -12.11
C THR A 50 12.20 13.35 -10.92
N GLY A 51 12.16 12.44 -9.95
CA GLY A 51 11.35 12.59 -8.74
C GLY A 51 10.23 11.55 -8.60
N TYR A 52 9.76 11.40 -7.37
CA TYR A 52 8.79 10.38 -6.99
C TYR A 52 7.37 10.92 -6.92
N ASP A 53 6.38 10.02 -6.80
CA ASP A 53 4.96 10.38 -6.73
C ASP A 53 4.60 11.43 -5.67
N GLY A 54 5.40 11.56 -4.60
CA GLY A 54 5.18 12.53 -3.53
C GLY A 54 5.26 13.99 -3.98
N GLN A 55 6.09 14.32 -4.99
CA GLN A 55 6.18 15.71 -5.47
C GLN A 55 4.83 16.19 -6.02
N PHE A 56 4.10 15.31 -6.70
CA PHE A 56 2.77 15.63 -7.23
C PHE A 56 1.74 15.82 -6.11
N VAL A 57 1.83 15.01 -5.05
CA VAL A 57 1.02 15.18 -3.84
C VAL A 57 1.29 16.55 -3.23
N TYR A 58 2.55 16.95 -3.12
CA TYR A 58 2.92 18.25 -2.59
C TYR A 58 2.35 19.41 -3.41
N PHE A 59 2.50 19.40 -4.74
CA PHE A 59 1.95 20.45 -5.59
C PHE A 59 0.42 20.55 -5.50
N MET A 60 -0.28 19.42 -5.45
CA MET A 60 -1.73 19.37 -5.27
C MET A 60 -2.18 19.80 -3.86
N ALA A 61 -1.35 19.57 -2.83
CA ALA A 61 -1.64 20.02 -1.47
C ALA A 61 -1.44 21.53 -1.30
N ARG A 62 -0.52 22.13 -2.06
CA ARG A 62 -0.22 23.56 -1.98
C ARG A 62 -1.34 24.44 -2.56
N ASP A 63 -1.92 24.03 -3.69
CA ASP A 63 -2.96 24.79 -4.38
C ASP A 63 -4.04 23.84 -4.90
N LEU A 64 -5.32 24.20 -4.76
CA LEU A 64 -6.45 23.43 -5.29
C LEU A 64 -6.88 23.93 -6.69
N ASN A 65 -6.32 25.06 -7.16
CA ASN A 65 -6.60 25.57 -8.48
C ASN A 65 -5.96 24.67 -9.55
N LEU A 66 -6.81 23.93 -10.26
CA LEU A 66 -6.40 22.98 -11.30
C LEU A 66 -5.42 23.59 -12.31
N GLN A 67 -5.68 24.81 -12.80
CA GLN A 67 -4.86 25.46 -13.83
C GLN A 67 -3.44 25.77 -13.34
N ARG A 68 -3.28 26.07 -12.06
CA ARG A 68 -1.96 26.34 -11.45
C ARG A 68 -1.19 25.07 -11.12
N VAL A 69 -1.90 23.98 -10.80
CA VAL A 69 -1.27 22.71 -10.42
C VAL A 69 -0.90 21.87 -11.64
N MET A 70 -1.74 21.86 -12.68
CA MET A 70 -1.56 21.01 -13.87
C MET A 70 -0.17 21.09 -14.52
N PRO A 71 0.48 22.27 -14.65
CA PRO A 71 1.84 22.37 -15.21
C PRO A 71 2.91 21.61 -14.40
N HIS A 72 2.63 21.27 -13.15
CA HIS A 72 3.53 20.53 -12.26
C HIS A 72 3.26 19.02 -12.26
N LEU A 73 2.28 18.53 -13.04
CA LEU A 73 1.89 17.12 -13.09
C LEU A 73 2.26 16.50 -14.43
N ASP A 74 2.77 15.27 -14.42
CA ASP A 74 3.10 14.51 -15.62
C ASP A 74 1.84 14.01 -16.36
N VAL A 75 0.94 13.34 -15.64
CA VAL A 75 -0.31 12.78 -16.16
C VAL A 75 -1.44 13.24 -15.23
N PRO A 76 -1.97 14.46 -15.41
CA PRO A 76 -2.92 15.07 -14.48
C PRO A 76 -4.09 14.15 -14.09
N ALA A 77 -4.81 13.59 -15.06
CA ALA A 77 -5.95 12.69 -14.79
C ALA A 77 -5.57 11.51 -13.89
N TYR A 78 -4.38 10.93 -14.08
CA TYR A 78 -3.87 9.84 -13.24
C TYR A 78 -3.52 10.31 -11.83
N ARG A 79 -2.90 11.49 -11.68
CA ARG A 79 -2.52 12.05 -10.37
C ARG A 79 -3.74 12.44 -9.55
N TYR A 80 -4.75 13.03 -10.18
CA TYR A 80 -6.02 13.38 -9.53
C TYR A 80 -6.87 12.17 -9.12
N GLN A 81 -6.52 10.93 -9.51
CA GLN A 81 -7.14 9.74 -8.90
C GLN A 81 -6.81 9.58 -7.41
N ARG A 82 -5.74 10.22 -6.94
CA ARG A 82 -5.15 10.05 -5.61
C ARG A 82 -5.35 11.30 -4.75
N ILE A 83 -6.51 11.93 -4.91
CA ILE A 83 -6.82 13.26 -4.39
C ILE A 83 -6.93 13.31 -2.86
N LEU A 84 -7.15 12.18 -2.18
CA LEU A 84 -7.44 12.20 -0.73
C LEU A 84 -6.29 12.79 0.09
N LEU A 85 -5.06 12.27 -0.06
CA LEU A 85 -3.90 12.75 0.68
C LEU A 85 -3.62 14.24 0.44
N PRO A 86 -3.50 14.73 -0.82
CA PRO A 86 -3.25 16.15 -1.05
C PRO A 86 -4.39 17.04 -0.57
N LEU A 87 -5.66 16.61 -0.68
CA LEU A 87 -6.79 17.38 -0.18
C LEU A 87 -6.75 17.53 1.35
N LEU A 88 -6.52 16.44 2.08
CA LEU A 88 -6.38 16.49 3.54
C LEU A 88 -5.17 17.35 3.94
N ALA A 89 -4.05 17.22 3.23
CA ALA A 89 -2.86 18.02 3.49
C ALA A 89 -3.07 19.51 3.21
N HIS A 90 -3.85 19.86 2.17
CA HIS A 90 -4.23 21.25 1.90
C HIS A 90 -5.03 21.86 3.05
N LEU A 91 -6.02 21.11 3.55
CA LEU A 91 -6.89 21.55 4.64
C LEU A 91 -6.13 21.73 5.96
N LEU A 92 -5.22 20.81 6.28
CA LEU A 92 -4.46 20.83 7.53
C LEU A 92 -3.20 21.71 7.47
N GLY A 93 -2.62 21.89 6.28
CA GLY A 93 -1.36 22.60 6.06
C GLY A 93 -1.47 24.12 6.02
N GLY A 94 -2.64 24.69 6.30
CA GLY A 94 -2.84 26.15 6.38
C GLY A 94 -2.54 26.89 5.07
N ARG A 95 -2.56 26.19 3.92
CA ARG A 95 -2.28 26.75 2.58
C ARG A 95 -0.88 27.37 2.40
N THR A 96 0.08 26.96 3.23
CA THR A 96 1.48 27.36 3.06
C THR A 96 2.29 26.22 2.45
N PRO A 97 3.37 26.51 1.69
CA PRO A 97 4.29 25.48 1.20
C PRO A 97 4.81 24.55 2.30
N GLN A 98 5.32 25.12 3.40
CA GLN A 98 5.84 24.32 4.51
C GLN A 98 4.74 23.54 5.25
N GLY A 99 3.59 24.18 5.49
CA GLY A 99 2.48 23.51 6.16
C GLY A 99 1.94 22.33 5.36
N ALA A 100 1.88 22.43 4.03
CA ALA A 100 1.50 21.30 3.16
C ALA A 100 2.47 20.11 3.30
N LEU A 101 3.79 20.35 3.34
CA LEU A 101 4.80 19.30 3.52
C LEU A 101 4.62 18.57 4.85
N TRP A 102 4.53 19.33 5.95
CA TRP A 102 4.35 18.76 7.29
C TRP A 102 3.01 18.04 7.43
N ALA A 103 1.95 18.55 6.80
CA ALA A 103 0.65 17.89 6.79
C ALA A 103 0.69 16.55 6.05
N VAL A 104 1.37 16.47 4.89
CA VAL A 104 1.54 15.19 4.16
C VAL A 104 2.26 14.16 5.03
N TRP A 105 3.38 14.53 5.64
CA TRP A 105 4.13 13.62 6.52
C TRP A 105 3.34 13.22 7.76
N GLY A 106 2.71 14.18 8.44
CA GLY A 106 1.90 13.93 9.63
C GLY A 106 0.73 12.99 9.34
N LEU A 107 0.03 13.20 8.24
CA LEU A 107 -1.06 12.34 7.78
C LEU A 107 -0.58 10.92 7.46
N ASN A 108 0.51 10.78 6.71
CA ASN A 108 1.07 9.48 6.39
C ASN A 108 1.61 8.75 7.63
N PHE A 109 2.27 9.45 8.55
CA PHE A 109 2.74 8.89 9.82
C PHE A 109 1.57 8.44 10.69
N GLY A 110 0.54 9.27 10.85
CA GLY A 110 -0.68 8.91 11.55
C GLY A 110 -1.37 7.70 10.93
N ALA A 111 -1.48 7.64 9.60
CA ALA A 111 -2.11 6.53 8.91
C ALA A 111 -1.27 5.24 8.94
N TYR A 112 0.05 5.34 8.90
CA TYR A 112 0.96 4.23 9.14
C TYR A 112 0.75 3.64 10.55
N MET A 113 0.70 4.49 11.58
CA MET A 113 0.43 4.05 12.96
C MET A 113 -0.98 3.47 13.12
N LEU A 114 -1.97 4.05 12.45
CA LEU A 114 -3.35 3.54 12.41
C LEU A 114 -3.40 2.14 11.79
N GLY A 115 -2.75 1.94 10.64
CA GLY A 115 -2.67 0.65 9.97
C GLY A 115 -1.99 -0.40 10.83
N LEU A 116 -0.89 -0.04 11.50
CA LEU A 116 -0.22 -0.93 12.47
C LEU A 116 -1.13 -1.27 13.65
N GLY A 117 -1.89 -0.30 14.17
CA GLY A 117 -2.89 -0.53 15.21
C GLY A 117 -3.94 -1.57 14.81
N PHE A 118 -4.54 -1.42 13.62
CA PHE A 118 -5.50 -2.41 13.11
C PHE A 118 -4.86 -3.76 12.81
N TRP A 119 -3.62 -3.79 12.34
CA TRP A 119 -2.88 -5.04 12.17
C TRP A 119 -2.67 -5.77 13.51
N LEU A 120 -2.30 -5.06 14.59
CA LEU A 120 -2.17 -5.63 15.93
C LEU A 120 -3.51 -6.16 16.47
N LEU A 121 -4.64 -5.53 16.14
CA LEU A 121 -5.97 -6.04 16.47
C LEU A 121 -6.23 -7.40 15.80
N TRP A 122 -5.84 -7.57 14.54
CA TRP A 122 -5.89 -8.87 13.85
C TRP A 122 -4.99 -9.93 14.48
N LEU A 123 -3.75 -9.57 14.85
CA LEU A 123 -2.85 -10.49 15.55
C LEU A 123 -3.46 -10.97 16.88
N ARG A 124 -4.10 -10.06 17.62
CA ARG A 124 -4.82 -10.39 18.84
C ARG A 124 -5.99 -11.35 18.57
N GLU A 125 -6.77 -11.10 17.53
CA GLU A 125 -7.90 -11.96 17.13
C GLU A 125 -7.42 -13.39 16.81
N TRP A 126 -6.28 -13.51 16.13
CA TRP A 126 -5.70 -14.82 15.80
C TRP A 126 -4.93 -15.47 16.96
N SER A 127 -4.90 -14.85 18.14
CA SER A 127 -4.13 -15.31 19.30
C SER A 127 -2.65 -15.54 18.96
N VAL A 128 -2.06 -14.67 18.14
CA VAL A 128 -0.63 -14.73 17.79
C VAL A 128 0.15 -13.61 18.46
N SER A 129 1.45 -13.82 18.64
CA SER A 129 2.34 -12.86 19.30
C SER A 129 2.28 -11.47 18.64
N PRO A 130 2.15 -10.38 19.43
CA PRO A 130 2.07 -9.02 18.90
C PRO A 130 3.37 -8.59 18.19
N TRP A 131 4.49 -9.27 18.43
CA TRP A 131 5.77 -8.99 17.76
C TRP A 131 5.74 -9.21 16.24
N TRP A 132 4.79 -10.01 15.74
CA TRP A 132 4.53 -10.09 14.29
C TRP A 132 4.00 -8.76 13.72
N GLY A 133 3.64 -7.80 14.59
CA GLY A 133 3.35 -6.42 14.21
C GLY A 133 4.54 -5.71 13.57
N LEU A 134 5.77 -6.11 13.91
CA LEU A 134 6.98 -5.57 13.29
C LEU A 134 7.10 -5.90 11.80
N LEU A 135 6.41 -6.94 11.30
CA LEU A 135 6.33 -7.19 9.86
C LEU A 135 5.74 -5.99 9.13
N TYR A 136 4.65 -5.43 9.66
CA TYR A 136 4.02 -4.23 9.12
C TYR A 136 4.84 -2.98 9.44
N GLY A 137 5.23 -2.83 10.71
CA GLY A 137 5.94 -1.64 11.18
C GLY A 137 7.27 -1.41 10.46
N LEU A 138 8.02 -2.47 10.18
CA LEU A 138 9.34 -2.37 9.55
C LEU A 138 9.30 -2.70 8.05
N TRP A 139 8.11 -2.77 7.44
CA TRP A 139 7.99 -3.06 6.02
C TRP A 139 8.53 -1.90 5.16
N PRO A 140 9.57 -2.13 4.33
CA PRO A 140 10.12 -1.07 3.48
C PRO A 140 9.09 -0.52 2.48
N GLY A 141 8.11 -1.34 2.06
CA GLY A 141 7.02 -0.88 1.19
C GLY A 141 6.03 0.10 1.84
N LEU A 142 6.19 0.41 3.14
CA LEU A 142 5.47 1.48 3.84
C LEU A 142 6.40 2.59 4.33
N LEU A 143 7.59 2.25 4.84
CA LEU A 143 8.56 3.24 5.32
C LEU A 143 9.14 4.11 4.20
N LEU A 144 9.38 3.54 3.01
CA LEU A 144 9.85 4.32 1.86
C LEU A 144 8.79 5.33 1.38
N PRO A 145 7.52 4.94 1.14
CA PRO A 145 6.45 5.90 0.90
C PRO A 145 6.29 6.99 1.96
N LEU A 146 6.49 6.62 3.23
CA LEU A 146 6.39 7.54 4.36
C LEU A 146 7.43 8.67 4.23
N ARG A 147 8.69 8.29 3.99
CA ARG A 147 9.78 9.23 3.69
C ARG A 147 9.43 10.09 2.47
N LEU A 148 9.05 9.45 1.37
CA LEU A 148 8.83 10.11 0.08
C LEU A 148 7.49 10.85 -0.04
N GLY A 149 6.69 10.93 1.04
CA GLY A 149 5.40 11.62 1.04
C GLY A 149 4.37 11.04 0.05
N MET A 150 4.45 9.75 -0.22
CA MET A 150 3.56 9.05 -1.16
C MET A 150 2.27 8.58 -0.45
N PRO A 151 1.17 8.32 -1.18
CA PRO A 151 -0.13 8.01 -0.56
C PRO A 151 -0.30 6.59 0.00
N GLU A 152 0.66 5.68 -0.15
CA GLU A 152 0.57 4.29 0.29
C GLU A 152 0.28 4.12 1.79
N PRO A 153 0.95 4.82 2.72
CA PRO A 153 0.69 4.67 4.15
C PRO A 153 -0.77 5.02 4.47
N LEU A 154 -1.28 6.13 3.90
CA LEU A 154 -2.68 6.50 4.00
C LEU A 154 -3.60 5.42 3.43
N ALA A 155 -3.32 4.96 2.20
CA ALA A 155 -4.17 4.00 1.50
C ALA A 155 -4.27 2.65 2.25
N TYR A 156 -3.13 2.08 2.67
CA TYR A 156 -3.12 0.79 3.38
C TYR A 156 -3.61 0.91 4.83
N GLY A 157 -3.36 2.03 5.52
CA GLY A 157 -3.92 2.28 6.84
C GLY A 157 -5.45 2.31 6.83
N LEU A 158 -6.04 3.02 5.85
CA LEU A 158 -7.48 3.07 5.64
C LEU A 158 -8.04 1.72 5.15
N ALA A 159 -7.33 0.99 4.29
CA ALA A 159 -7.76 -0.33 3.84
C ALA A 159 -7.83 -1.34 4.99
N LEU A 160 -6.84 -1.36 5.90
CA LEU A 160 -6.88 -2.21 7.10
C LEU A 160 -7.97 -1.78 8.07
N ALA A 161 -8.19 -0.47 8.25
CA ALA A 161 -9.31 0.04 9.04
C ALA A 161 -10.66 -0.41 8.47
N GLY A 162 -10.82 -0.32 7.14
CA GLY A 162 -12.01 -0.75 6.43
C GLY A 162 -12.26 -2.25 6.56
N LEU A 163 -11.21 -3.06 6.40
CA LEU A 163 -11.28 -4.51 6.55
C LEU A 163 -11.64 -4.92 7.99
N TRP A 164 -11.06 -4.26 9.00
CA TRP A 164 -11.41 -4.49 10.39
C TRP A 164 -12.85 -4.10 10.71
N ALA A 165 -13.29 -2.93 10.22
CA ALA A 165 -14.68 -2.47 10.39
C ALA A 165 -15.67 -3.40 9.67
N PHE A 166 -15.30 -3.95 8.50
CA PHE A 166 -16.10 -4.90 7.75
C PHE A 166 -16.26 -6.21 8.54
N HIS A 167 -15.14 -6.75 9.05
CA HIS A 167 -15.14 -7.91 9.92
C HIS A 167 -16.00 -7.70 11.19
N SER A 168 -15.89 -6.50 11.78
CA SER A 168 -16.68 -6.07 12.94
C SER A 168 -18.15 -5.74 12.62
N ARG A 169 -18.61 -5.98 11.37
CA ARG A 169 -19.96 -5.66 10.87
C ARG A 169 -20.37 -4.18 11.02
N ARG A 170 -19.39 -3.28 11.09
CA ARG A 170 -19.58 -1.82 11.08
C ARG A 170 -19.61 -1.29 9.65
N TRP A 171 -20.62 -1.72 8.88
CA TRP A 171 -20.70 -1.57 7.42
C TRP A 171 -20.47 -0.13 6.91
N ARG A 172 -21.06 0.87 7.58
CA ARG A 172 -20.93 2.28 7.20
C ARG A 172 -19.47 2.74 7.27
N TRP A 173 -18.80 2.46 8.39
CA TRP A 173 -17.40 2.84 8.60
C TRP A 173 -16.45 2.08 7.67
N ALA A 174 -16.76 0.82 7.41
CA ALA A 174 -15.99 0.02 6.47
C ALA A 174 -16.09 0.53 5.03
N ALA A 175 -17.29 0.88 4.56
CA ALA A 175 -17.49 1.47 3.25
C ALA A 175 -16.77 2.83 3.12
N LEU A 176 -16.90 3.71 4.12
CA LEU A 176 -16.20 5.00 4.14
C LEU A 176 -14.69 4.84 4.09
N ALA A 177 -14.13 3.89 4.85
CA ALA A 177 -12.70 3.62 4.87
C ALA A 177 -12.20 3.03 3.54
N PHE A 178 -12.94 2.13 2.89
CA PHE A 178 -12.57 1.62 1.56
C PHE A 178 -12.68 2.67 0.46
N ILE A 179 -13.72 3.51 0.47
CA ILE A 179 -13.81 4.66 -0.44
C ILE A 179 -12.58 5.55 -0.23
N ALA A 180 -12.29 5.93 1.01
CA ALA A 180 -11.13 6.76 1.31
C ALA A 180 -9.80 6.09 0.87
N ALA A 181 -9.64 4.79 1.09
CA ALA A 181 -8.47 4.02 0.63
C ALA A 181 -8.33 4.04 -0.91
N LEU A 182 -9.43 3.90 -1.66
CA LEU A 182 -9.43 3.98 -3.12
C LEU A 182 -9.03 5.37 -3.63
N PHE A 183 -9.55 6.43 -2.99
CA PHE A 183 -9.21 7.83 -3.31
C PHE A 183 -7.80 8.23 -2.83
N ALA A 184 -7.18 7.48 -1.91
CA ALA A 184 -5.76 7.59 -1.61
C ALA A 184 -4.93 6.87 -2.67
N LYS A 185 -5.26 5.59 -2.97
CA LYS A 185 -4.58 4.82 -4.01
C LYS A 185 -5.42 3.64 -4.49
N LYS A 186 -5.69 3.60 -5.80
CA LYS A 186 -6.46 2.54 -6.47
C LYS A 186 -5.97 1.10 -6.26
N ILE A 187 -4.69 0.90 -5.89
CA ILE A 187 -4.14 -0.44 -5.63
C ILE A 187 -4.78 -1.13 -4.42
N THR A 188 -5.59 -0.40 -3.64
CA THR A 188 -6.38 -0.95 -2.52
C THR A 188 -7.69 -1.59 -2.96
N LEU A 189 -8.08 -1.49 -4.25
CA LEU A 189 -9.30 -2.10 -4.79
C LEU A 189 -9.47 -3.59 -4.44
N PRO A 190 -8.42 -4.44 -4.43
CA PRO A 190 -8.58 -5.83 -4.03
C PRO A 190 -9.12 -6.03 -2.60
N PHE A 191 -8.97 -5.07 -1.68
CA PHE A 191 -9.59 -5.13 -0.35
C PHE A 191 -11.12 -5.07 -0.42
N ASP A 192 -11.64 -4.16 -1.24
CA ASP A 192 -13.07 -4.02 -1.44
C ASP A 192 -13.67 -5.23 -2.19
N LEU A 193 -12.98 -5.69 -3.24
CA LEU A 193 -13.39 -6.88 -4.00
C LEU A 193 -13.40 -8.13 -3.12
N ALA A 194 -12.40 -8.31 -2.25
CA ALA A 194 -12.36 -9.44 -1.32
C ALA A 194 -13.54 -9.42 -0.34
N ALA A 195 -13.91 -8.24 0.17
CA ALA A 195 -15.06 -8.07 1.05
C ALA A 195 -16.38 -8.39 0.31
N ALA A 196 -16.55 -7.88 -0.92
CA ALA A 196 -17.73 -8.16 -1.73
C ALA A 196 -17.86 -9.65 -2.10
N LEU A 197 -16.77 -10.29 -2.51
CA LEU A 197 -16.73 -11.73 -2.82
C LEU A 197 -17.07 -12.58 -1.60
N SER A 198 -16.50 -12.25 -0.44
CA SER A 198 -16.82 -12.90 0.85
C SER A 198 -18.31 -12.82 1.16
N LEU A 199 -18.96 -11.66 0.99
CA LEU A 199 -20.41 -11.50 1.17
C LEU A 199 -21.23 -12.32 0.15
N GLY A 200 -20.84 -12.29 -1.12
CA GLY A 200 -21.55 -12.99 -2.19
C GLY A 200 -21.55 -14.49 -1.97
N LEU A 201 -20.39 -15.04 -1.62
CA LEU A 201 -20.20 -16.46 -1.32
C LEU A 201 -20.82 -16.88 0.01
N ALA A 202 -21.03 -15.94 0.94
CA ALA A 202 -21.81 -16.15 2.16
C ALA A 202 -23.34 -16.13 1.91
N GLY A 203 -23.79 -16.29 0.66
CA GLY A 203 -25.21 -16.33 0.29
C GLY A 203 -25.90 -14.96 0.32
N GLN A 204 -25.15 -13.85 0.31
CA GLN A 204 -25.71 -12.49 0.35
C GLN A 204 -25.38 -11.68 -0.93
N PRO A 205 -25.75 -12.16 -2.14
CA PRO A 205 -25.35 -11.52 -3.40
C PRO A 205 -25.90 -10.09 -3.55
N ARG A 206 -27.12 -9.82 -3.07
CA ARG A 206 -27.69 -8.46 -3.08
C ARG A 206 -26.88 -7.50 -2.21
N ARG A 207 -26.38 -7.97 -1.07
CA ARG A 207 -25.53 -7.19 -0.17
C ARG A 207 -24.15 -6.98 -0.77
N ALA A 208 -23.58 -8.00 -1.40
CA ALA A 208 -22.32 -7.89 -2.12
C ALA A 208 -22.41 -6.86 -3.26
N ALA A 209 -23.49 -6.90 -4.05
CA ALA A 209 -23.74 -5.92 -5.10
C ALA A 209 -23.92 -4.50 -4.52
N GLY A 210 -24.73 -4.35 -3.47
CA GLY A 210 -24.91 -3.07 -2.78
C GLY A 210 -23.61 -2.54 -2.16
N TRP A 211 -22.77 -3.42 -1.64
CA TRP A 211 -21.43 -3.10 -1.12
C TRP A 211 -20.52 -2.55 -2.22
N LEU A 212 -20.38 -3.32 -3.30
CA LEU A 212 -19.56 -2.97 -4.45
C LEU A 212 -20.01 -1.65 -5.07
N MET A 213 -21.33 -1.48 -5.27
CA MET A 213 -21.88 -0.22 -5.78
C MET A 213 -21.65 0.94 -4.81
N GLY A 214 -21.84 0.72 -3.51
CA GLY A 214 -21.63 1.76 -2.49
C GLY A 214 -20.19 2.27 -2.44
N VAL A 215 -19.20 1.39 -2.63
CA VAL A 215 -17.78 1.75 -2.62
C VAL A 215 -17.28 2.24 -3.98
N LEU A 216 -17.67 1.59 -5.08
CA LEU A 216 -17.20 1.93 -6.42
C LEU A 216 -17.92 3.12 -7.05
N ALA A 217 -19.20 3.36 -6.75
CA ALA A 217 -19.94 4.45 -7.40
C ALA A 217 -19.28 5.83 -7.18
N PRO A 218 -18.84 6.23 -5.98
CA PRO A 218 -18.10 7.47 -5.79
C PRO A 218 -16.83 7.55 -6.64
N TRP A 219 -16.08 6.45 -6.72
CA TRP A 219 -14.86 6.40 -7.52
C TRP A 219 -15.13 6.47 -9.02
N LEU A 220 -16.19 5.82 -9.51
CA LEU A 220 -16.63 5.86 -10.91
C LEU A 220 -17.15 7.25 -11.30
N LEU A 221 -17.93 7.90 -10.43
CA LEU A 221 -18.34 9.29 -10.61
C LEU A 221 -17.13 10.22 -10.71
N TRP A 222 -16.12 10.00 -9.87
CA TRP A 222 -14.86 10.72 -9.96
C TRP A 222 -14.13 10.44 -11.28
N GLN A 223 -14.12 9.19 -11.79
CA GLN A 223 -13.57 8.91 -13.12
C GLN A 223 -14.32 9.66 -14.24
N GLY A 224 -15.64 9.78 -14.15
CA GLY A 224 -16.44 10.59 -15.07
C GLY A 224 -16.06 12.06 -15.02
N TRP A 225 -15.90 12.63 -13.82
CA TRP A 225 -15.40 14.00 -13.66
C TRP A 225 -14.00 14.19 -14.25
N LEU A 226 -13.08 13.25 -14.02
CA LEU A 226 -11.74 13.28 -14.62
C LEU A 226 -11.81 13.26 -16.14
N TRP A 227 -12.72 12.49 -16.71
CA TRP A 227 -12.93 12.47 -18.16
C TRP A 227 -13.39 13.84 -18.66
N VAL A 228 -14.40 14.43 -18.05
CA VAL A 228 -14.93 15.75 -18.46
C VAL A 228 -13.85 16.84 -18.36
N VAL A 229 -13.03 16.82 -17.31
CA VAL A 229 -12.03 17.87 -17.04
C VAL A 229 -10.73 17.67 -17.84
N PHE A 230 -10.27 16.43 -17.99
CA PHE A 230 -8.96 16.13 -18.58
C PHE A 230 -9.03 15.43 -19.94
N GLY A 231 -10.24 15.18 -20.46
CA GLY A 231 -10.48 14.46 -21.73
C GLY A 231 -10.18 12.96 -21.68
N ARG A 232 -9.83 12.42 -20.51
CA ARG A 232 -9.52 11.00 -20.31
C ARG A 232 -9.78 10.57 -18.87
N PRO A 233 -10.17 9.31 -18.62
CA PRO A 233 -10.24 8.80 -17.26
C PRO A 233 -8.83 8.77 -16.65
N GLY A 234 -8.73 8.80 -15.32
CA GLY A 234 -7.46 8.60 -14.65
C GLY A 234 -6.95 7.16 -14.71
N VAL A 235 -7.76 6.23 -15.24
CA VAL A 235 -7.47 4.79 -15.31
C VAL A 235 -6.40 4.57 -16.36
N GLY A 236 -5.15 4.59 -15.91
CA GLY A 236 -3.98 4.32 -16.73
C GLY A 236 -2.74 4.09 -15.88
N LEU A 237 -1.59 4.10 -16.54
CA LEU A 237 -0.30 4.05 -15.89
C LEU A 237 0.21 5.47 -15.63
N GLY A 238 0.99 5.63 -14.56
CA GLY A 238 1.64 6.90 -14.22
C GLY A 238 3.03 6.99 -14.81
N GLY A 239 3.49 8.19 -15.11
CA GLY A 239 4.76 8.44 -15.77
C GLY A 239 4.62 8.54 -17.29
N ALA A 240 5.29 9.53 -17.89
CA ALA A 240 5.22 9.83 -19.32
C ALA A 240 5.68 8.68 -20.24
N LEU A 241 6.43 7.71 -19.70
CA LEU A 241 7.01 6.57 -20.44
C LEU A 241 6.33 5.23 -20.12
N ALA A 242 5.17 5.24 -19.44
CA ALA A 242 4.57 4.00 -19.00
C ALA A 242 3.91 3.22 -20.14
N GLN A 243 4.38 1.99 -20.36
CA GLN A 243 3.83 1.08 -21.37
C GLN A 243 2.77 0.15 -20.78
N PRO A 244 1.69 -0.16 -21.52
CA PRO A 244 0.65 -1.08 -21.06
C PRO A 244 1.26 -2.45 -20.68
N PRO A 245 0.69 -3.15 -19.69
CA PRO A 245 1.19 -4.45 -19.31
C PRO A 245 1.05 -5.44 -20.46
N PRO A 246 2.00 -6.39 -20.62
CA PRO A 246 1.87 -7.47 -21.59
C PRO A 246 0.62 -8.32 -21.34
N PRO A 247 0.01 -8.93 -22.37
CA PRO A 247 -1.18 -9.76 -22.21
C PRO A 247 -0.91 -11.07 -21.45
N VAL A 248 0.35 -11.45 -21.31
CA VAL A 248 0.77 -12.67 -20.59
C VAL A 248 0.92 -12.36 -19.10
N PRO A 249 0.31 -13.16 -18.19
CA PRO A 249 0.52 -13.04 -16.75
C PRO A 249 2.01 -13.02 -16.40
N PHE A 250 2.41 -12.04 -15.58
CA PHE A 250 3.81 -11.79 -15.20
C PHE A 250 4.75 -11.45 -16.38
N GLY A 251 4.21 -11.13 -17.57
CA GLY A 251 5.01 -10.71 -18.71
C GLY A 251 5.84 -9.45 -18.41
N GLY A 252 5.31 -8.52 -17.61
CA GLY A 252 6.07 -7.36 -17.14
C GLY A 252 7.28 -7.73 -16.28
N LEU A 253 7.17 -8.76 -15.42
CA LEU A 253 8.30 -9.27 -14.63
C LEU A 253 9.36 -9.90 -15.54
N ALA A 254 8.93 -10.72 -16.50
CA ALA A 254 9.82 -11.34 -17.46
C ALA A 254 10.61 -10.28 -18.25
N GLN A 255 9.92 -9.26 -18.77
CA GLN A 255 10.55 -8.13 -19.46
C GLN A 255 11.53 -7.38 -18.55
N ALA A 256 11.14 -7.10 -17.30
CA ALA A 256 12.00 -6.42 -16.32
C ALA A 256 13.29 -7.20 -16.07
N LEU A 257 13.18 -8.51 -15.84
CA LEU A 257 14.33 -9.38 -15.61
C LEU A 257 15.22 -9.47 -16.86
N LEU A 258 14.62 -9.63 -18.04
CA LEU A 258 15.35 -9.76 -19.30
C LEU A 258 16.11 -8.48 -19.68
N ALA A 259 15.59 -7.31 -19.31
CA ALA A 259 16.25 -6.03 -19.50
C ALA A 259 17.45 -5.81 -18.57
N LEU A 260 17.55 -6.54 -17.45
CA LEU A 260 18.69 -6.43 -16.55
C LEU A 260 19.91 -7.21 -17.08
N PRO A 261 21.14 -6.66 -16.95
CA PRO A 261 22.37 -7.41 -17.15
C PRO A 261 22.43 -8.63 -16.22
N THR A 262 23.14 -9.69 -16.62
CA THR A 262 23.15 -11.00 -15.93
C THR A 262 23.44 -10.89 -14.42
N LEU A 263 24.45 -10.10 -14.03
CA LEU A 263 24.81 -9.91 -12.62
C LEU A 263 23.69 -9.23 -11.83
N TRP A 264 23.09 -8.16 -12.38
CA TRP A 264 21.99 -7.45 -11.75
C TRP A 264 20.71 -8.28 -11.68
N ARG A 265 20.46 -9.11 -12.70
CA ARG A 265 19.36 -10.09 -12.69
C ARG A 265 19.55 -11.12 -11.58
N ALA A 266 20.76 -11.64 -11.40
CA ALA A 266 21.08 -12.58 -10.33
C ALA A 266 20.92 -11.92 -8.94
N ALA A 267 21.44 -10.70 -8.75
CA ALA A 267 21.27 -9.94 -7.52
C ALA A 267 19.79 -9.64 -7.22
N TYR A 268 19.02 -9.26 -8.24
CA TYR A 268 17.58 -9.06 -8.12
C TYR A 268 16.90 -10.35 -7.64
N LEU A 269 17.14 -11.48 -8.29
CA LEU A 269 16.53 -12.75 -7.91
C LEU A 269 16.97 -13.24 -6.52
N LEU A 270 18.21 -13.00 -6.12
CA LEU A 270 18.74 -13.41 -4.83
C LEU A 270 18.08 -12.67 -3.66
N VAL A 271 17.77 -11.38 -3.82
CA VAL A 271 17.15 -10.54 -2.78
C VAL A 271 15.62 -10.51 -2.93
N PHE A 272 15.12 -10.15 -4.11
CA PHE A 272 13.68 -9.98 -4.37
C PHE A 272 12.95 -11.31 -4.57
N GLY A 273 13.64 -12.35 -5.05
CA GLY A 273 13.05 -13.68 -5.20
C GLY A 273 12.50 -14.19 -3.87
N PRO A 274 13.34 -14.37 -2.83
CA PRO A 274 12.87 -14.77 -1.50
C PRO A 274 11.97 -13.73 -0.83
N ALA A 275 12.22 -12.44 -1.01
CA ALA A 275 11.45 -11.40 -0.32
C ALA A 275 10.03 -11.19 -0.87
N LEU A 276 9.78 -11.49 -2.15
CA LEU A 276 8.50 -11.22 -2.82
C LEU A 276 7.97 -12.39 -3.65
N LEU A 277 8.79 -12.99 -4.53
CA LEU A 277 8.32 -14.04 -5.44
C LEU A 277 8.00 -15.35 -4.71
N LEU A 278 8.79 -15.71 -3.70
CA LEU A 278 8.50 -16.86 -2.86
C LEU A 278 7.20 -16.65 -2.04
N PRO A 279 7.01 -15.52 -1.31
CA PRO A 279 5.73 -15.17 -0.70
C PRO A 279 4.55 -15.18 -1.67
N LEU A 280 4.71 -14.70 -2.91
CA LEU A 280 3.67 -14.74 -3.94
C LEU A 280 3.24 -16.19 -4.22
N GLY A 281 4.18 -17.09 -4.49
CA GLY A 281 3.87 -18.51 -4.73
C GLY A 281 3.28 -19.21 -3.50
N MET A 282 3.76 -18.87 -2.31
CA MET A 282 3.21 -19.39 -1.05
C MET A 282 1.80 -18.85 -0.78
N ALA A 283 1.53 -17.60 -1.12
CA ALA A 283 0.20 -16.99 -1.02
C ALA A 283 -0.80 -17.68 -1.95
N VAL A 284 -0.39 -18.02 -3.18
CA VAL A 284 -1.22 -18.84 -4.11
C VAL A 284 -1.65 -20.14 -3.43
N ARG A 285 -0.68 -20.87 -2.85
CA ARG A 285 -0.94 -22.14 -2.18
C ARG A 285 -1.86 -21.98 -0.97
N LEU A 286 -1.53 -21.08 -0.03
CA LEU A 286 -2.27 -20.90 1.21
C LEU A 286 -3.70 -20.41 0.94
N ALA A 287 -3.85 -19.39 0.09
CA ALA A 287 -5.17 -18.89 -0.25
C ALA A 287 -6.00 -19.93 -1.04
N GLY A 288 -5.37 -20.70 -1.94
CA GLY A 288 -6.05 -21.78 -2.64
C GLY A 288 -6.54 -22.90 -1.71
N GLN A 289 -5.74 -23.27 -0.70
CA GLN A 289 -6.15 -24.23 0.34
C GLN A 289 -7.30 -23.65 1.17
N ARG A 290 -7.13 -22.42 1.65
CA ARG A 290 -8.10 -21.73 2.51
C ARG A 290 -9.45 -21.50 1.82
N LEU A 291 -9.46 -21.18 0.53
CA LEU A 291 -10.71 -21.02 -0.23
C LEU A 291 -11.45 -22.33 -0.48
N ARG A 292 -10.76 -23.48 -0.50
CA ARG A 292 -11.42 -24.79 -0.57
C ARG A 292 -12.10 -25.15 0.75
N GLU A 293 -11.47 -24.81 1.87
CA GLU A 293 -12.00 -25.08 3.21
C GLU A 293 -13.04 -24.06 3.65
N THR A 294 -12.83 -22.79 3.32
CA THR A 294 -13.65 -21.66 3.74
C THR A 294 -13.74 -20.65 2.58
N PRO A 295 -14.67 -20.86 1.63
CA PRO A 295 -14.83 -20.00 0.46
C PRO A 295 -15.14 -18.54 0.78
N THR A 296 -15.59 -18.24 2.01
CA THR A 296 -15.90 -16.88 2.48
C THR A 296 -14.70 -16.17 3.11
N GLU A 297 -13.52 -16.80 3.20
CA GLU A 297 -12.34 -16.21 3.86
C GLU A 297 -11.83 -14.97 3.11
N VAL A 298 -11.95 -13.80 3.74
CA VAL A 298 -11.64 -12.51 3.11
C VAL A 298 -10.15 -12.36 2.81
N TRP A 299 -9.27 -12.85 3.69
CA TRP A 299 -7.82 -12.75 3.50
C TRP A 299 -7.33 -13.58 2.31
N ALA A 300 -8.00 -14.70 2.01
CA ALA A 300 -7.67 -15.54 0.87
C ALA A 300 -8.09 -14.90 -0.47
N TRP A 301 -9.27 -14.27 -0.52
CA TRP A 301 -9.67 -13.46 -1.68
C TRP A 301 -8.80 -12.22 -1.87
N LEU A 302 -8.38 -11.58 -0.77
CA LEU A 302 -7.45 -10.46 -0.81
C LEU A 302 -6.11 -10.86 -1.43
N ALA A 303 -5.58 -12.02 -1.06
CA ALA A 303 -4.39 -12.59 -1.68
C ALA A 303 -4.59 -12.82 -3.18
N MET A 304 -5.70 -13.47 -3.60
CA MET A 304 -5.98 -13.68 -5.03
C MET A 304 -6.07 -12.38 -5.81
N GLY A 305 -6.79 -11.39 -5.28
CA GLY A 305 -6.91 -10.09 -5.95
C GLY A 305 -5.55 -9.41 -6.15
N HIS A 306 -4.64 -9.50 -5.17
CA HIS A 306 -3.29 -8.96 -5.33
C HIS A 306 -2.35 -9.84 -6.19
N ILE A 307 -2.56 -11.16 -6.24
CA ILE A 307 -1.85 -12.04 -7.19
C ILE A 307 -2.22 -11.68 -8.62
N LEU A 308 -3.51 -11.45 -8.89
CA LEU A 308 -3.99 -10.99 -10.20
C LEU A 308 -3.45 -9.59 -10.53
N LEU A 309 -3.44 -8.67 -9.56
CA LEU A 309 -2.81 -7.36 -9.72
C LEU A 309 -1.32 -7.51 -10.08
N ALA A 310 -0.57 -8.35 -9.36
CA ALA A 310 0.84 -8.62 -9.62
C ALA A 310 1.06 -9.16 -11.03
N ALA A 311 0.24 -10.13 -11.45
CA ALA A 311 0.30 -10.72 -12.78
C ALA A 311 0.09 -9.69 -13.91
N ALA A 312 -0.69 -8.64 -13.65
CA ALA A 312 -1.01 -7.58 -14.60
C ALA A 312 -0.09 -6.34 -14.49
N LEU A 313 0.99 -6.39 -13.69
CA LEU A 313 1.90 -5.25 -13.57
C LEU A 313 2.78 -5.08 -14.82
N PRO A 314 2.93 -3.84 -15.34
CA PRO A 314 3.86 -3.55 -16.43
C PRO A 314 5.30 -3.60 -15.93
N MET A 315 6.25 -3.73 -16.86
CA MET A 315 7.70 -3.81 -16.58
C MET A 315 8.19 -2.74 -15.60
N MET A 316 7.80 -1.47 -15.78
CA MET A 316 8.21 -0.35 -14.93
C MET A 316 7.78 -0.51 -13.47
N SER A 317 6.71 -1.25 -13.19
CA SER A 317 6.23 -1.49 -11.81
C SER A 317 7.03 -2.59 -11.10
N TRP A 318 7.86 -3.34 -11.82
CA TRP A 318 8.77 -4.33 -11.27
C TRP A 318 10.13 -3.74 -10.87
N ASP A 319 10.29 -2.41 -10.92
CA ASP A 319 11.36 -1.76 -10.18
C ASP A 319 11.29 -2.17 -8.69
N PRO A 320 12.42 -2.60 -8.09
CA PRO A 320 12.54 -2.92 -6.67
C PRO A 320 11.71 -2.10 -5.70
N PHE A 321 11.76 -0.78 -5.83
CA PHE A 321 11.13 0.14 -4.89
C PHE A 321 9.67 0.42 -5.26
N ALA A 322 9.31 0.31 -6.53
CA ALA A 322 7.91 0.32 -6.95
C ALA A 322 7.17 -0.94 -6.50
N VAL A 323 7.71 -2.12 -6.78
CA VAL A 323 7.02 -3.40 -6.58
C VAL A 323 6.76 -3.68 -5.10
N ILE A 324 7.70 -3.37 -4.19
CA ILE A 324 7.51 -3.60 -2.75
C ILE A 324 6.34 -2.77 -2.17
N ARG A 325 6.07 -1.59 -2.75
CA ARG A 325 4.97 -0.70 -2.33
C ARG A 325 3.64 -1.18 -2.91
N VAL A 326 3.65 -1.59 -4.18
CA VAL A 326 2.48 -2.07 -4.90
C VAL A 326 1.99 -3.41 -4.34
N LEU A 327 2.92 -4.29 -3.94
CA LEU A 327 2.60 -5.62 -3.41
C LEU A 327 2.49 -5.66 -1.88
N THR A 328 2.46 -4.53 -1.18
CA THR A 328 2.23 -4.51 0.29
C THR A 328 0.91 -5.22 0.65
N GLY A 329 -0.16 -5.03 -0.12
CA GLY A 329 -1.42 -5.74 0.13
C GLY A 329 -1.34 -7.27 -0.06
N LEU A 330 -0.50 -7.74 -1.00
CA LEU A 330 -0.20 -9.17 -1.14
C LEU A 330 0.50 -9.71 0.10
N LEU A 331 1.53 -9.01 0.58
CA LEU A 331 2.28 -9.46 1.74
C LEU A 331 1.44 -9.43 3.02
N LEU A 332 0.60 -8.41 3.20
CA LEU A 332 -0.39 -8.38 4.28
C LEU A 332 -1.29 -9.63 4.27
N ALA A 333 -1.82 -10.00 3.11
CA ALA A 333 -2.66 -11.18 2.97
C ALA A 333 -1.88 -12.47 3.21
N PHE A 334 -0.65 -12.57 2.68
CA PHE A 334 0.24 -13.70 2.93
C PHE A 334 0.56 -13.86 4.42
N TRP A 335 0.93 -12.77 5.10
CA TRP A 335 1.21 -12.79 6.54
C TRP A 335 -0.01 -13.22 7.33
N ALA A 336 -1.20 -12.70 6.99
CA ALA A 336 -2.45 -13.06 7.65
C ALA A 336 -2.72 -14.57 7.56
N LEU A 337 -2.69 -15.12 6.33
CA LEU A 337 -2.92 -16.55 6.10
C LEU A 337 -1.86 -17.42 6.77
N ALA A 338 -0.57 -17.06 6.67
CA ALA A 338 0.51 -17.80 7.29
C ALA A 338 0.41 -17.80 8.82
N LEU A 339 -0.02 -16.68 9.44
CA LEU A 339 -0.18 -16.57 10.89
C LEU A 339 -1.42 -17.34 11.38
N GLN A 340 -2.54 -17.27 10.66
CA GLN A 340 -3.75 -18.06 10.95
C GLN A 340 -3.46 -19.56 10.93
N GLU A 341 -2.67 -20.02 9.96
CA GLU A 341 -2.23 -21.42 9.85
C GLU A 341 -1.04 -21.78 10.76
N LYS A 342 -0.58 -20.87 11.63
CA LYS A 342 0.58 -21.06 12.52
C LYS A 342 1.86 -21.46 11.77
N ARG A 343 2.05 -20.99 10.53
CA ARG A 343 3.24 -21.17 9.69
C ARG A 343 4.38 -20.21 10.05
N TRP A 344 4.59 -19.93 11.35
CA TRP A 344 5.57 -18.95 11.81
C TRP A 344 7.00 -19.23 11.31
N ARG A 345 7.38 -20.51 11.16
CA ARG A 345 8.69 -20.91 10.60
C ARG A 345 8.93 -20.38 9.20
N TRP A 346 7.88 -20.28 8.38
CA TRP A 346 7.98 -19.76 7.03
C TRP A 346 8.30 -18.27 7.06
N LEU A 347 7.57 -17.51 7.87
CA LEU A 347 7.80 -16.08 8.06
C LEU A 347 9.19 -15.80 8.64
N SER A 348 9.62 -16.56 9.67
CA SER A 348 10.93 -16.39 10.28
C SER A 348 12.08 -16.58 9.29
N ARG A 349 11.96 -17.50 8.33
CA ARG A 349 12.98 -17.72 7.28
C ARG A 349 13.03 -16.59 6.25
N LEU A 350 11.96 -15.81 6.12
CA LEU A 350 11.86 -14.69 5.19
C LEU A 350 12.34 -13.36 5.79
N LEU A 351 12.37 -13.26 7.13
CA LEU A 351 12.78 -12.04 7.85
C LEU A 351 14.14 -11.47 7.38
N PRO A 352 15.20 -12.27 7.15
CA PRO A 352 16.49 -11.71 6.71
C PRO A 352 16.39 -10.98 5.36
N PHE A 353 15.56 -11.47 4.45
CA PHE A 353 15.38 -10.86 3.13
C PHE A 353 14.59 -9.56 3.21
N TRP A 354 13.57 -9.50 4.07
CA TRP A 354 12.86 -8.24 4.34
C TRP A 354 13.74 -7.23 5.09
N GLY A 355 14.61 -7.70 5.99
CA GLY A 355 15.63 -6.88 6.63
C GLY A 355 16.64 -6.31 5.63
N ALA A 356 17.08 -7.11 4.65
CA ALA A 356 17.94 -6.64 3.57
C ALA A 356 17.24 -5.56 2.72
N LEU A 357 15.97 -5.77 2.33
CA LEU A 357 15.18 -4.75 1.63
C LEU A 357 15.04 -3.46 2.44
N LEU A 358 14.85 -3.58 3.77
CA LEU A 358 14.80 -2.43 4.65
C LEU A 358 16.13 -1.68 4.69
N ALA A 359 17.26 -2.39 4.80
CA ALA A 359 18.58 -1.79 4.75
C ALA A 359 18.80 -1.03 3.42
N PHE A 360 18.40 -1.61 2.28
CA PHE A 360 18.43 -0.92 0.98
C PHE A 360 17.53 0.32 0.93
N ALA A 361 16.35 0.26 1.53
CA ALA A 361 15.43 1.39 1.58
C ALA A 361 15.94 2.54 2.47
N VAL A 362 16.71 2.22 3.51
CA VAL A 362 17.33 3.21 4.42
C VAL A 362 18.61 3.80 3.83
N ALA A 363 19.44 2.99 3.15
CA ALA A 363 20.73 3.43 2.61
C ALA A 363 20.64 4.42 1.43
N ARG A 364 19.48 4.51 0.79
CA ARG A 364 19.15 5.48 -0.25
C ARG A 364 18.47 6.68 0.38
#